data_AF-A0A945U5T7-F1
#
_entry.id   AF-A0A945U5T7-F1
#
_cell.length_a   1.000
_cell.length_b   1.000
_cell.length_c   1.000
_cell.angle_alpha   90.00
_cell.angle_beta   90.00
_cell.angle_gamma   90.00
#
_symmetry.space_group_name_H-M   'P 1'
#
loop_
_entity.id
_entity.type
_entity.pdbx_description
1 polymer ?
#
loop_
_entity_poly.entity_id
_entity_poly.type
_entity_poly.pdbx_seq_one_letter_code
_entity_poly.pdbx_strand_id
1 'polypeptide(L)'
;MKKILKYLLIVFVVLNLLIVFSGKSWMYKAIYVTYLHGYTSSYIHDFVHFPSNKIENGEHQEWFISKDYNKATLPEFIKPINNELGTVAYMVIKKDSIIFEEYWHGYSTDSSSNSFSMAKSWVSTLVGVAIKEG
;
A
#
# COMPACT_ATOMS: atom_id res chain seq x y z
N MET A 1 -30.69 -27.98 18.25
CA MET A 1 -30.37 -26.53 18.24
C MET A 1 -29.50 -26.11 19.44
N LYS A 2 -29.96 -26.22 20.70
CA LYS A 2 -29.17 -25.78 21.88
C LYS A 2 -27.78 -26.45 22.02
N LYS A 3 -27.67 -27.75 21.72
CA LYS A 3 -26.39 -28.49 21.76
C LYS A 3 -25.39 -28.00 20.69
N ILE A 4 -25.85 -27.77 19.47
CA ILE A 4 -25.02 -27.28 18.35
C ILE A 4 -24.44 -25.91 18.69
N LEU A 5 -25.27 -24.98 19.17
CA LEU A 5 -24.82 -23.65 19.59
C LEU A 5 -23.79 -23.72 20.72
N LYS A 6 -23.97 -24.63 21.69
CA LYS A 6 -22.98 -24.88 22.74
C LYS A 6 -21.63 -25.33 22.18
N TYR A 7 -21.62 -26.28 21.24
CA TYR A 7 -20.37 -26.75 20.63
C TYR A 7 -19.69 -25.65 19.80
N LEU A 8 -20.45 -24.86 19.03
CA LEU A 8 -19.90 -23.72 18.28
C LEU A 8 -19.27 -22.68 19.22
N LEU A 9 -19.92 -22.37 20.34
CA LEU A 9 -19.36 -21.45 21.34
C LEU A 9 -18.08 -21.99 21.97
N ILE A 10 -18.04 -23.29 22.32
CA ILE A 10 -16.84 -23.93 22.87
C ILE A 10 -15.69 -23.85 21.86
N VAL A 11 -15.94 -24.19 20.59
CA VAL A 11 -14.92 -24.11 19.53
C VAL A 11 -14.43 -22.67 19.36
N PHE A 12 -15.35 -21.70 19.32
CA PHE A 12 -15.00 -20.28 19.22
C PHE A 12 -14.12 -19.81 20.39
N VAL A 13 -14.47 -20.18 21.63
CA VAL A 13 -13.69 -19.84 22.83
C VAL A 13 -12.30 -20.49 22.77
N VAL A 14 -12.21 -21.78 22.45
CA VAL A 14 -10.94 -22.50 22.35
C VAL A 14 -10.04 -21.88 21.28
N LEU A 15 -10.58 -21.53 20.11
CA LEU A 15 -9.82 -20.85 19.05
C LEU A 15 -9.26 -19.51 19.53
N ASN A 16 -10.07 -18.69 20.20
CA ASN A 16 -9.60 -17.40 20.75
C ASN A 16 -8.51 -17.60 21.82
N LEU A 17 -8.68 -18.56 22.72
CA LEU A 17 -7.66 -18.88 23.72
C LEU A 17 -6.34 -19.31 23.05
N LEU A 18 -6.38 -20.14 22.01
CA LEU A 18 -5.18 -20.52 21.25
C LEU A 18 -4.48 -19.31 20.61
N ILE A 19 -5.23 -18.34 20.07
CA ILE A 19 -4.65 -17.11 19.49
C ILE A 19 -3.95 -16.29 20.57
N VAL A 20 -4.62 -16.07 21.71
CA VAL A 20 -4.07 -15.27 22.81
C VAL A 20 -2.85 -15.95 23.43
N PHE A 21 -2.93 -17.24 23.78
CA PHE A 21 -1.82 -17.98 24.39
C PHE A 21 -0.63 -18.18 23.45
N SER A 22 -0.84 -18.20 22.13
CA SER A 22 0.26 -18.24 21.16
C SER A 22 0.94 -16.88 20.93
N GLY A 23 0.46 -15.80 21.57
CA GLY A 23 0.96 -14.45 21.37
C GLY A 23 0.59 -13.83 20.01
N LYS A 24 -0.34 -14.46 19.26
CA LYS A 24 -0.72 -14.06 17.89
C LYS A 24 -1.93 -13.13 17.86
N SER A 25 -2.11 -12.29 18.89
CA SER A 25 -3.23 -11.35 18.99
C SER A 25 -3.29 -10.34 17.82
N TRP A 26 -2.18 -10.13 17.09
CA TRP A 26 -2.17 -9.34 15.85
C TRP A 26 -3.13 -9.88 14.78
N MET A 27 -3.51 -11.16 14.84
CA MET A 27 -4.44 -11.78 13.89
C MET A 27 -5.85 -11.16 13.96
N TYR A 28 -6.28 -10.68 15.14
CA TYR A 28 -7.55 -9.94 15.27
C TYR A 28 -7.50 -8.64 14.45
N LYS A 29 -6.38 -7.92 14.53
CA LYS A 29 -6.16 -6.71 13.74
C LYS A 29 -6.12 -7.03 12.25
N ALA A 30 -5.43 -8.09 11.86
CA ALA A 30 -5.41 -8.54 10.46
C ALA A 30 -6.83 -8.81 9.96
N ILE A 31 -7.62 -9.63 10.67
CA ILE A 31 -9.01 -9.95 10.27
C ILE A 31 -9.85 -8.69 10.15
N TYR A 32 -9.73 -7.78 11.11
CA TYR A 32 -10.44 -6.50 11.07
C TYR A 32 -10.03 -5.68 9.85
N VAL A 33 -8.75 -5.39 9.67
CA VAL A 33 -8.24 -4.49 8.63
C VAL A 33 -8.43 -5.04 7.22
N THR A 34 -8.29 -6.34 6.98
CA THR A 34 -8.48 -6.91 5.64
C THR A 34 -9.92 -7.40 5.44
N TYR A 35 -10.29 -8.51 6.08
CA TYR A 35 -11.53 -9.21 5.76
C TYR A 35 -12.79 -8.43 6.13
N LEU A 36 -12.82 -7.78 7.31
CA LEU A 36 -13.99 -6.99 7.72
C LEU A 36 -14.11 -5.65 6.98
N HIS A 37 -13.07 -5.24 6.24
CA HIS A 37 -13.13 -4.11 5.30
C HIS A 37 -13.39 -4.56 3.84
N GLY A 38 -13.71 -5.84 3.61
CA GLY A 38 -14.10 -6.36 2.31
C GLY A 38 -12.94 -6.76 1.39
N TYR A 39 -11.72 -6.83 1.91
CA TYR A 39 -10.54 -7.27 1.15
C TYR A 39 -10.19 -8.72 1.45
N THR A 40 -9.69 -9.43 0.44
CA THR A 40 -9.23 -10.82 0.56
C THR A 40 -7.76 -10.92 0.97
N SER A 41 -7.02 -9.81 0.91
CA SER A 41 -5.60 -9.68 1.24
C SER A 41 -5.25 -8.22 1.59
N SER A 42 -3.97 -7.91 1.82
CA SER A 42 -3.47 -6.55 1.92
C SER A 42 -3.82 -5.72 0.68
N TYR A 43 -3.99 -4.41 0.86
CA TYR A 43 -4.44 -3.48 -0.17
C TYR A 43 -3.74 -2.13 -0.02
N ILE A 44 -3.72 -1.34 -1.10
CA ILE A 44 -2.90 -0.13 -1.21
C ILE A 44 -3.22 0.98 -0.20
N HIS A 45 -4.34 0.92 0.50
CA HIS A 45 -4.76 1.92 1.50
C HIS A 45 -4.82 1.35 2.92
N ASP A 46 -4.34 0.12 3.14
CA ASP A 46 -4.40 -0.52 4.46
C ASP A 46 -3.54 0.20 5.52
N PHE A 47 -2.53 0.97 5.08
CA PHE A 47 -1.58 1.70 5.91
C PHE A 47 -2.23 2.63 6.94
N VAL A 48 -3.44 3.15 6.67
CA VAL A 48 -4.16 4.05 7.60
C VAL A 48 -4.59 3.38 8.90
N HIS A 49 -4.61 2.04 8.94
CA HIS A 49 -4.95 1.28 10.13
C HIS A 49 -3.72 0.89 10.96
N PHE A 50 -2.51 1.24 10.52
CA PHE A 50 -1.25 0.89 11.19
C PHE A 50 -0.60 2.12 11.84
N PRO A 51 0.13 1.94 12.95
CA PRO A 51 0.98 3.01 13.45
C PRO A 51 2.01 3.36 12.38
N SER A 52 2.22 4.65 12.17
CA SER A 52 3.19 5.18 11.20
C SER A 52 4.00 6.29 11.83
N ASN A 53 5.23 6.45 11.36
CA ASN A 53 6.05 7.62 11.61
C ASN A 53 5.98 8.50 10.38
N LYS A 54 5.77 9.80 10.60
CA LYS A 54 5.84 10.79 9.52
C LYS A 54 7.31 11.03 9.19
N ILE A 55 7.65 10.92 7.91
CA ILE A 55 8.92 11.42 7.38
C ILE A 55 8.64 12.87 7.00
N GLU A 56 9.26 13.81 7.70
CA GLU A 56 9.08 15.23 7.39
C GLU A 56 9.72 15.57 6.04
N ASN A 57 9.03 16.40 5.26
CA ASN A 57 9.58 16.89 4.00
C ASN A 57 10.74 17.84 4.32
N GLY A 58 11.91 17.57 3.73
CA GLY A 58 13.03 18.52 3.74
C GLY A 58 12.94 19.54 2.61
N GLU A 59 14.01 20.31 2.43
CA GLU A 59 14.21 21.03 1.17
C GLU A 59 14.33 20.01 0.03
N HIS A 60 13.49 20.18 -0.99
CA HIS A 60 13.46 19.29 -2.14
C HIS A 60 13.57 20.10 -3.42
N GLN A 61 14.13 19.47 -4.44
CA GLN A 61 14.09 19.98 -5.80
C GLN A 61 12.80 19.48 -6.46
N GLU A 62 11.94 20.40 -6.89
CA GLU A 62 10.78 20.04 -7.70
C GLU A 62 11.24 19.37 -9.00
N TRP A 63 10.48 18.35 -9.43
CA TRP A 63 10.68 17.73 -10.73
C TRP A 63 10.43 18.74 -11.84
N PHE A 64 11.28 18.73 -12.87
CA PHE A 64 11.01 19.53 -14.06
C PHE A 64 9.77 18.99 -14.78
N ILE A 65 9.03 19.89 -15.42
CA ILE A 65 7.87 19.55 -16.24
C ILE A 65 8.25 19.74 -17.70
N SER A 66 8.00 18.71 -18.51
CA SER A 66 8.30 18.75 -19.95
C SER A 66 7.41 19.76 -20.66
N LYS A 67 7.93 20.39 -21.73
CA LYS A 67 7.10 21.21 -22.64
C LYS A 67 5.95 20.42 -23.28
N ASP A 68 6.06 19.09 -23.29
CA ASP A 68 5.05 18.17 -23.82
C ASP A 68 4.28 17.41 -22.74
N TYR A 69 4.28 17.94 -21.51
CA TYR A 69 3.55 17.40 -20.38
C TYR A 69 2.09 17.08 -20.73
N ASN A 70 1.69 15.83 -20.49
CA ASN A 70 0.33 15.30 -20.71
C ASN A 70 -0.24 15.51 -22.11
N LYS A 71 0.61 15.76 -23.13
CA LYS A 71 0.17 15.79 -24.53
C LYS A 71 0.06 14.40 -25.16
N ALA A 72 0.76 13.41 -24.61
CA ALA A 72 0.68 12.03 -25.06
C ALA A 72 -0.59 11.37 -24.52
N THR A 73 -1.23 10.55 -25.35
CA THR A 73 -2.31 9.66 -24.90
C THR A 73 -1.76 8.29 -24.57
N LEU A 74 -2.24 7.69 -23.48
CA LEU A 74 -1.91 6.31 -23.15
C LEU A 74 -2.27 5.37 -24.31
N PRO A 75 -1.38 4.46 -24.72
CA PRO A 75 -1.68 3.48 -25.76
C PRO A 75 -2.91 2.62 -25.41
N GLU A 76 -3.70 2.24 -26.41
CA GLU A 76 -4.95 1.48 -26.17
C GLU A 76 -4.75 0.18 -25.38
N PHE A 77 -3.58 -0.47 -25.51
CA PHE A 77 -3.30 -1.71 -24.78
C PHE A 77 -3.14 -1.52 -23.27
N ILE A 78 -2.75 -0.33 -22.79
CA ILE A 78 -2.45 -0.11 -21.36
C ILE A 78 -3.72 0.18 -20.56
N LYS A 79 -4.76 0.73 -21.20
CA LYS A 79 -6.05 1.03 -20.56
C LYS A 79 -6.69 -0.20 -19.91
N PRO A 80 -6.87 -1.34 -20.62
CA PRO A 80 -7.42 -2.53 -19.99
C PRO A 80 -6.51 -3.09 -18.90
N ILE A 81 -5.18 -3.01 -19.06
CA ILE A 81 -4.21 -3.45 -18.05
C ILE A 81 -4.35 -2.62 -16.76
N ASN A 82 -4.42 -1.29 -16.88
CA ASN A 82 -4.59 -0.41 -15.73
C ASN A 82 -5.92 -0.67 -15.01
N ASN A 83 -7.00 -0.91 -15.76
CA ASN A 83 -8.29 -1.24 -15.19
C ASN A 83 -8.28 -2.61 -14.48
N GLU A 84 -7.65 -3.63 -15.08
CA GLU A 84 -7.53 -4.98 -14.50
C GLU A 84 -6.69 -4.98 -13.22
N LEU A 85 -5.57 -4.25 -13.22
CA LEU A 85 -4.66 -4.15 -12.07
C LEU A 85 -5.15 -3.19 -10.99
N GLY A 86 -6.21 -2.41 -11.25
CA GLY A 86 -6.68 -1.36 -10.34
C GLY A 86 -5.65 -0.25 -10.14
N THR A 87 -4.94 0.15 -11.20
CA THR A 87 -3.92 1.20 -11.16
C THR A 87 -4.52 2.51 -10.69
N VAL A 88 -3.93 3.12 -9.65
CA VAL A 88 -4.38 4.41 -9.10
C VAL A 88 -3.53 5.61 -9.54
N ALA A 89 -2.30 5.38 -9.98
CA ALA A 89 -1.38 6.41 -10.45
C ALA A 89 -0.40 5.81 -11.48
N TYR A 90 -0.10 6.58 -12.52
CA TYR A 90 0.90 6.24 -13.53
C TYR A 90 1.68 7.49 -13.92
N MET A 91 3.01 7.42 -13.89
CA MET A 91 3.89 8.55 -14.18
C MET A 91 5.03 8.10 -15.09
N VAL A 92 5.36 8.93 -16.07
CA VAL A 92 6.51 8.75 -16.97
C VAL A 92 7.41 9.97 -16.86
N ILE A 93 8.67 9.69 -16.55
CA ILE A 93 9.73 10.68 -16.45
C ILE A 93 10.71 10.40 -17.59
N LYS A 94 11.08 11.45 -18.34
CA LYS A 94 12.01 11.34 -19.46
C LYS A 94 13.00 12.51 -19.44
N LYS A 95 14.29 12.17 -19.49
CA LYS A 95 15.43 13.09 -19.58
C LYS A 95 15.64 14.07 -18.41
N ASP A 96 14.84 14.02 -17.35
CA ASP A 96 14.83 14.89 -16.14
C ASP A 96 13.44 15.47 -15.84
N SER A 97 12.50 15.33 -16.78
CA SER A 97 11.21 15.98 -16.71
C SER A 97 10.06 14.99 -16.72
N ILE A 98 9.01 15.28 -15.96
CA ILE A 98 7.73 14.57 -16.07
C ILE A 98 7.14 14.90 -17.45
N ILE A 99 6.87 13.86 -18.23
CA ILE A 99 6.25 13.98 -19.56
C ILE A 99 4.79 13.52 -19.55
N PHE A 100 4.44 12.63 -18.63
CA PHE A 100 3.09 12.14 -18.48
C PHE A 100 2.80 11.76 -17.03
N GLU A 101 1.65 12.13 -16.51
CA GLU A 101 1.06 11.53 -15.31
C GLU A 101 -0.46 11.50 -15.40
N GLU A 102 -1.05 10.43 -14.87
CA GLU A 102 -2.50 10.29 -14.75
C GLU A 102 -2.82 9.54 -13.44
N TYR A 103 -3.93 9.93 -12.82
CA TYR A 103 -4.39 9.42 -11.54
C TYR A 103 -5.87 9.01 -11.65
N TRP A 104 -6.24 7.93 -10.96
CA TRP A 104 -7.58 7.35 -11.03
C TRP A 104 -8.17 7.13 -9.63
N HIS A 105 -9.47 6.82 -9.58
CA HIS A 105 -10.17 6.44 -8.35
C HIS A 105 -10.08 7.47 -7.20
N GLY A 106 -9.98 8.76 -7.55
CA GLY A 106 -9.86 9.86 -6.57
C GLY A 106 -8.46 10.07 -6.01
N TYR A 107 -7.45 9.36 -6.51
CA TYR A 107 -6.05 9.64 -6.19
C TYR A 107 -5.56 10.90 -6.92
N SER A 108 -4.54 11.52 -6.37
CA SER A 108 -3.89 12.73 -6.87
C SER A 108 -2.41 12.73 -6.48
N THR A 109 -1.70 13.80 -6.83
CA THR A 109 -0.31 14.07 -6.42
C THR A 109 -0.12 14.05 -4.90
N ASP A 110 -1.17 14.36 -4.13
CA ASP A 110 -1.12 14.45 -2.67
C ASP A 110 -1.57 13.15 -1.97
N SER A 111 -1.93 12.12 -2.74
CA SER A 111 -2.43 10.85 -2.20
C SER A 111 -1.29 9.90 -1.85
N SER A 112 -1.35 9.33 -0.64
CA SER A 112 -0.45 8.25 -0.22
C SER A 112 -1.00 6.88 -0.57
N SER A 113 -0.11 5.95 -0.90
CA SER A 113 -0.42 4.55 -1.21
C SER A 113 0.66 3.65 -0.62
N ASN A 114 0.28 2.46 -0.17
CA ASN A 114 1.21 1.47 0.34
C ASN A 114 2.11 0.99 -0.80
N SER A 115 3.41 1.27 -0.68
CA SER A 115 4.42 0.93 -1.70
C SER A 115 4.86 -0.54 -1.66
N PHE A 116 4.40 -1.31 -0.66
CA PHE A 116 4.83 -2.69 -0.40
C PHE A 116 6.35 -2.82 -0.37
N SER A 117 6.92 -3.67 -1.24
CA SER A 117 8.37 -3.93 -1.25
C SER A 117 9.21 -2.85 -1.94
N MET A 118 8.61 -1.86 -2.60
CA MET A 118 9.36 -0.73 -3.18
C MET A 118 10.12 0.05 -2.11
N ALA A 119 9.61 0.10 -0.87
CA ALA A 119 10.29 0.71 0.27
C ALA A 119 11.68 0.09 0.55
N LYS A 120 11.93 -1.17 0.18
CA LYS A 120 13.23 -1.83 0.43
C LYS A 120 14.36 -1.20 -0.37
N SER A 121 14.08 -0.63 -1.54
CA SER A 121 15.08 0.09 -2.34
C SER A 121 15.63 1.29 -1.57
N TRP A 122 14.76 2.07 -0.92
CA TRP A 122 15.17 3.20 -0.09
C TRP A 122 15.97 2.76 1.14
N VAL A 123 15.52 1.72 1.84
CA VAL A 123 16.25 1.16 2.99
C VAL A 123 17.65 0.69 2.56
N SER A 124 17.76 0.00 1.42
CA SER A 124 19.04 -0.46 0.87
C SER A 124 19.98 0.71 0.55
N THR A 125 19.45 1.77 -0.07
CA THR A 125 20.23 3.00 -0.32
C THR A 125 20.76 3.60 0.97
N LEU A 126 19.93 3.73 2.00
CA LEU A 126 20.34 4.28 3.30
C LEU A 126 21.38 3.41 4.00
N VAL A 127 21.28 2.08 3.90
CA VAL A 127 22.32 1.16 4.37
C VAL A 127 23.63 1.40 3.63
N GLY A 128 23.60 1.58 2.30
CA GLY A 128 24.78 1.91 1.51
C GLY A 128 25.42 3.25 1.91
N VAL A 129 24.60 4.26 2.23
CA VAL A 129 25.07 5.55 2.77
C VAL A 129 25.76 5.35 4.12
N ALA A 130 25.13 4.64 5.06
CA ALA A 130 25.71 4.36 6.37
C ALA A 130 27.06 3.64 6.26
N ILE A 131 27.16 2.61 5.42
CA ILE A 131 28.43 1.89 5.17
C ILE A 131 29.51 2.85 4.64
N LYS A 132 29.14 3.79 3.78
CA LYS A 132 30.08 4.76 3.20
C LYS A 132 30.56 5.77 4.24
N GLU A 133 29.71 6.16 5.19
CA GLU A 133 30.00 7.16 6.22
C GLU A 133 30.75 6.60 7.44
N GLY A 134 30.64 5.29 7.70
CA GLY A 134 31.29 4.60 8.82
C GLY A 134 30.39 4.42 10.02
#